data_AF-A0A8T0XKK7-F1
#
_entry.id   AF-A0A8T0XKK7-F1
#
_cell.length_a   1.000
_cell.length_b   1.000
_cell.length_c   1.000
_cell.angle_alpha   90.00
_cell.angle_beta   90.00
_cell.angle_gamma   90.00
#
_symmetry.space_group_name_H-M   'P 1'
#
loop_
_entity.id
_entity.type
_entity.pdbx_description
1 polymer ?
#
loop_
_entity_poly.entity_id
_entity_poly.type
_entity_poly.pdbx_seq_one_letter_code
_entity_poly.pdbx_strand_id
1 'polypeptide(L)'
;MYCVLVGARSSWLLGSGAFQGHVIAIADLAKTMLYNPFTSEVQALRPAPYKPWLDGVFHVVGDGDAGCMVVNTCTVTRHFAYCRPRVDAGWNIFDERKDMCHNTYNGGRFFVNTVNKRTLILDAETRDIMTIVPAPSEENLTTALGDYLVASHGKVLRALQYPRDGNHAASASDYYFNVYQLDMLDDKTTRWRKVETIGDAVLFFDCHGHGFSLEPNDAAGLRRDCIYFVHKKWMWVRFCNYRSLCRFSIHDGRVDKTMSLANKLGDTWVIPSLCYADE
;
A
#
# COMPACT_ATOMS: atom_id res chain seq x y z
N MET A 1 8.17 8.12 15.57
CA MET A 1 6.89 7.49 15.22
C MET A 1 5.78 8.27 15.91
N TYR A 2 4.75 8.73 15.20
CA TYR A 2 3.55 9.29 15.83
C TYR A 2 2.41 8.29 15.65
N CYS A 3 2.00 7.66 16.76
CA CYS A 3 0.76 6.93 16.85
C CYS A 3 -0.33 7.95 17.16
N VAL A 4 -1.30 8.14 16.26
CA VAL A 4 -2.51 8.89 16.61
C VAL A 4 -3.61 7.86 16.85
N LEU A 5 -3.80 7.55 18.13
CA LEU A 5 -4.90 6.74 18.61
C LEU A 5 -6.18 7.54 18.50
N VAL A 6 -7.13 6.99 17.78
CA VAL A 6 -8.47 7.54 17.74
C VAL A 6 -9.49 6.47 18.01
N GLY A 7 -10.41 6.77 18.94
CA GLY A 7 -11.74 6.16 18.95
C GLY A 7 -11.74 4.63 19.04
N ALA A 8 -10.70 4.06 19.67
CA ALA A 8 -10.48 2.62 19.81
C ALA A 8 -10.30 1.83 18.49
N ARG A 9 -10.10 2.49 17.33
CA ARG A 9 -9.75 1.85 16.06
C ARG A 9 -8.53 2.53 15.44
N SER A 10 -7.43 1.79 15.35
CA SER A 10 -6.16 2.25 14.79
C SER A 10 -6.31 2.52 13.28
N SER A 11 -6.15 3.77 12.86
CA SER A 11 -6.01 4.12 11.44
C SER A 11 -4.56 4.50 11.15
N TRP A 12 -4.02 4.01 10.03
CA TRP A 12 -2.59 4.03 9.74
C TRP A 12 -2.21 5.13 8.76
N LEU A 13 -1.03 5.70 9.00
CA LEU A 13 -0.33 6.61 8.10
C LEU A 13 0.58 5.80 7.18
N LEU A 14 0.66 6.16 5.90
CA LEU A 14 1.86 5.99 5.08
C LEU A 14 1.83 6.91 3.85
N GLY A 15 2.81 7.83 3.78
CA GLY A 15 3.08 8.65 2.61
C GLY A 15 4.36 8.19 1.91
N SER A 16 4.35 8.15 0.59
CA SER A 16 5.55 7.96 -0.24
C SER A 16 6.05 9.32 -0.75
N GLY A 17 7.38 9.51 -0.82
CA GLY A 17 8.03 10.71 -1.35
C GLY A 17 8.84 11.51 -0.33
N ALA A 18 9.51 12.57 -0.78
CA ALA A 18 10.27 13.50 0.07
C ALA A 18 9.34 14.06 1.17
N PHE A 19 9.51 13.55 2.38
CA PHE A 19 8.62 13.76 3.51
C PHE A 19 8.42 15.25 3.84
N GLN A 20 7.31 15.85 3.39
CA GLN A 20 6.79 17.13 3.91
C GLN A 20 5.82 16.95 5.10
N GLY A 21 5.97 15.86 5.86
CA GLY A 21 5.51 15.83 7.24
C GLY A 21 4.02 15.66 7.55
N HIS A 22 3.14 15.31 6.63
CA HIS A 22 1.70 15.17 6.94
C HIS A 22 1.34 13.79 7.51
N VAL A 23 0.66 13.72 8.67
CA VAL A 23 -0.03 12.55 9.24
C VAL A 23 -1.54 12.67 8.94
N ILE A 24 -2.29 11.56 8.80
CA ILE A 24 -3.76 11.62 8.93
C ILE A 24 -4.10 11.18 10.35
N ALA A 25 -4.74 12.07 11.10
CA ALA A 25 -5.36 11.77 12.39
C ALA A 25 -6.86 11.61 12.16
N ILE A 26 -7.34 10.37 12.00
CA ILE A 26 -8.78 10.12 11.82
C ILE A 26 -9.40 10.07 13.21
N ALA A 27 -9.93 11.19 13.75
CA ALA A 27 -10.45 11.38 15.13
C ALA A 27 -11.89 10.85 15.39
N ASP A 28 -12.67 10.71 14.33
CA ASP A 28 -13.74 9.75 14.03
C ASP A 28 -14.15 10.10 12.57
N LEU A 29 -14.91 9.29 11.82
CA LEU A 29 -15.20 9.63 10.40
C LEU A 29 -16.05 10.91 10.20
N ALA A 30 -16.73 11.41 11.23
CA ALA A 30 -17.35 12.73 11.25
C ALA A 30 -16.32 13.86 11.50
N LYS A 31 -15.09 13.51 11.91
CA LYS A 31 -13.94 14.38 12.22
C LYS A 31 -12.62 13.80 11.67
N THR A 32 -12.61 13.40 10.40
CA THR A 32 -11.36 13.00 9.74
C THR A 32 -10.50 14.25 9.55
N MET A 33 -9.25 14.25 10.01
CA MET A 33 -8.34 15.39 9.87
C MET A 33 -6.98 14.95 9.34
N LEU A 34 -6.42 15.73 8.43
CA LEU A 34 -5.01 15.67 8.09
C LEU A 34 -4.26 16.50 9.16
N TYR A 35 -3.35 15.87 9.88
CA TYR A 35 -2.53 16.48 10.94
C TYR A 35 -1.06 16.38 10.57
N ASN A 36 -0.32 17.48 10.41
CA ASN A 36 1.12 17.42 10.21
C ASN A 36 1.85 17.41 11.57
N PRO A 37 2.46 16.29 12.02
CA PRO A 37 3.15 16.24 13.32
C PRO A 37 4.38 17.14 13.43
N PHE A 38 4.97 17.56 12.31
CA PHE A 38 6.17 18.40 12.34
C PHE A 38 5.81 19.89 12.41
N THR A 39 4.68 20.30 11.83
CA THR A 39 4.20 21.69 11.87
C THR A 39 3.05 21.89 12.86
N SER A 40 2.48 20.81 13.38
CA SER A 40 1.23 20.78 14.13
C SER A 40 0.01 21.33 13.38
N GLU A 41 0.10 21.49 12.04
CA GLU A 41 -1.02 21.94 11.22
C GLU A 41 -2.13 20.89 11.21
N VAL A 42 -3.37 21.32 11.40
CA VAL A 42 -4.55 20.47 11.33
C VAL A 42 -5.45 20.99 10.22
N GLN A 43 -5.84 20.09 9.33
CA GLN A 43 -6.78 20.35 8.27
C GLN A 43 -7.93 19.36 8.34
N ALA A 44 -9.14 19.88 8.54
CA ALA A 44 -10.34 19.07 8.49
C ALA A 44 -10.56 18.53 7.07
N LEU A 45 -10.80 17.22 6.98
CA LEU A 45 -11.33 16.58 5.79
C LEU A 45 -12.85 16.57 5.87
N ARG A 46 -13.51 16.59 4.70
CA ARG A 46 -14.95 16.38 4.66
C ARG A 46 -15.26 14.95 5.16
N PRO A 47 -16.33 14.76 5.95
CA PRO A 47 -16.71 13.44 6.44
C PRO A 47 -16.77 12.43 5.30
N ALA A 48 -16.23 11.23 5.54
CA ALA A 48 -16.36 10.15 4.58
C ALA A 48 -17.84 9.74 4.50
N PRO A 49 -18.40 9.52 3.30
CA PRO A 49 -19.84 9.46 3.11
C PRO A 49 -20.51 8.20 3.67
N TYR A 50 -19.78 7.12 4.03
CA TYR A 50 -20.43 5.83 4.34
C TYR A 50 -19.64 4.85 5.23
N LYS A 51 -20.35 3.92 5.89
CA LYS A 51 -19.82 2.92 6.83
C LYS A 51 -18.73 1.98 6.26
N PRO A 52 -18.80 1.47 5.02
CA PRO A 52 -17.76 0.62 4.41
C PRO A 52 -16.36 1.24 4.32
N TRP A 53 -16.26 2.56 4.43
CA TRP A 53 -14.99 3.30 4.39
C TRP A 53 -14.24 3.23 5.74
N LEU A 54 -14.96 2.91 6.82
CA LEU A 54 -14.37 2.64 8.15
C LEU A 54 -13.44 1.43 8.14
N ASP A 55 -13.67 0.51 7.20
CA ASP A 55 -12.92 -0.73 7.08
C ASP A 55 -11.84 -0.63 5.97
N GLY A 56 -11.68 0.57 5.38
CA GLY A 56 -10.65 0.87 4.37
C GLY A 56 -9.39 1.51 4.95
N VAL A 57 -8.30 1.43 4.19
CA VAL A 57 -7.04 2.10 4.50
C VAL A 57 -7.03 3.49 3.86
N PHE A 58 -6.51 4.48 4.59
CA PHE A 58 -6.31 5.83 4.10
C PHE A 58 -4.83 6.06 3.78
N HIS A 59 -4.56 6.65 2.62
CA HIS A 59 -3.22 7.01 2.16
C HIS A 59 -3.16 8.50 1.83
N VAL A 60 -2.05 9.15 2.14
CA VAL A 60 -1.74 10.49 1.63
C VAL A 60 -0.72 10.35 0.54
N VAL A 61 -1.03 10.88 -0.63
CA VAL A 61 -0.13 10.88 -1.78
C VAL A 61 0.14 12.30 -2.24
N GLY A 62 1.35 12.57 -2.72
CA GLY A 62 1.67 13.85 -3.35
C GLY A 62 0.97 13.97 -4.69
N ASP A 63 0.42 15.15 -4.99
CA ASP A 63 -0.37 15.42 -6.19
C ASP A 63 0.18 16.61 -6.98
N GLY A 64 1.49 16.59 -7.22
CA GLY A 64 2.19 17.69 -7.90
C GLY A 64 1.90 19.05 -7.27
N ASP A 65 1.58 20.04 -8.10
CA ASP A 65 1.28 21.42 -7.67
C ASP A 65 -0.05 21.55 -6.91
N ALA A 66 -0.95 20.56 -7.02
CA ALA A 66 -2.21 20.53 -6.25
C ALA A 66 -1.97 20.18 -4.77
N GLY A 67 -0.74 19.83 -4.39
CA GLY A 67 -0.33 19.56 -3.02
C GLY A 67 -0.45 18.08 -2.67
N CYS A 68 -1.48 17.72 -1.92
CA CYS A 68 -1.70 16.33 -1.49
C CYS A 68 -3.11 15.86 -1.80
N MET A 69 -3.24 14.54 -1.93
CA MET A 69 -4.51 13.86 -2.11
C MET A 69 -4.64 12.78 -1.04
N VAL A 70 -5.84 12.67 -0.47
CA VAL A 70 -6.19 11.61 0.46
C VAL A 70 -6.97 10.55 -0.28
N VAL A 71 -6.47 9.32 -0.28
CA VAL A 71 -7.07 8.16 -0.94
C VAL A 71 -7.60 7.21 0.12
N ASN A 72 -8.85 6.77 -0.01
CA ASN A 72 -9.42 5.69 0.77
C ASN A 72 -9.63 4.46 -0.11
N THR A 73 -9.24 3.29 0.37
CA THR A 73 -9.44 2.04 -0.37
C THR A 73 -9.73 0.91 0.60
N CYS A 74 -10.73 0.11 0.28
CA CYS A 74 -11.01 -1.14 0.98
C CYS A 74 -11.06 -2.29 -0.02
N THR A 75 -10.08 -3.18 0.05
CA THR A 75 -10.01 -4.36 -0.83
C THR A 75 -11.15 -5.35 -0.55
N VAL A 76 -11.63 -5.40 0.71
CA VAL A 76 -12.73 -6.28 1.13
C VAL A 76 -14.07 -5.84 0.56
N THR A 77 -14.41 -4.55 0.71
CA THR A 77 -15.67 -4.00 0.21
C THR A 77 -15.58 -3.50 -1.23
N ARG A 78 -14.37 -3.55 -1.82
CA ARG A 78 -14.03 -3.08 -3.17
C ARG A 78 -14.37 -1.60 -3.39
N HIS A 79 -14.22 -0.84 -2.32
CA HIS A 79 -14.46 0.58 -2.30
C HIS A 79 -13.16 1.33 -2.64
N PHE A 80 -13.28 2.39 -3.43
CA PHE A 80 -12.18 3.28 -3.80
C PHE A 80 -12.70 4.71 -3.94
N ALA A 81 -12.03 5.65 -3.28
CA ALA A 81 -12.32 7.07 -3.39
C ALA A 81 -11.10 7.93 -3.04
N TYR A 82 -11.16 9.20 -3.42
CA TYR A 82 -10.15 10.19 -3.02
C TYR A 82 -10.73 11.58 -2.83
N CYS A 83 -9.97 12.45 -2.16
CA CYS A 83 -10.24 13.88 -2.12
C CYS A 83 -8.91 14.67 -2.11
N ARG A 84 -8.88 15.76 -2.86
CA ARG A 84 -7.85 16.80 -2.80
C ARG A 84 -8.29 17.85 -1.79
N PRO A 85 -7.69 17.90 -0.59
CA PRO A 85 -8.11 18.83 0.43
C PRO A 85 -7.95 20.28 -0.07
N ARG A 86 -8.95 21.15 0.17
CA ARG A 86 -9.06 22.54 -0.34
C ARG A 86 -9.41 22.70 -1.82
N VAL A 87 -9.30 21.66 -2.64
CA VAL A 87 -9.63 21.72 -4.09
C VAL A 87 -10.99 21.09 -4.36
N ASP A 88 -11.20 19.86 -3.90
CA ASP A 88 -12.42 19.12 -4.19
C ASP A 88 -13.57 19.55 -3.26
N ALA A 89 -14.79 19.63 -3.81
CA ALA A 89 -16.00 19.92 -3.04
C ALA A 89 -16.39 18.79 -2.07
N GLY A 90 -15.86 17.58 -2.29
CA GLY A 90 -16.14 16.39 -1.51
C GLY A 90 -15.27 15.22 -1.97
N TRP A 91 -15.68 14.00 -1.61
CA TRP A 91 -14.99 12.81 -2.06
C TRP A 91 -15.39 12.42 -3.48
N ASN A 92 -14.40 12.13 -4.32
CA ASN A 92 -14.56 11.53 -5.63
C ASN A 92 -14.63 10.01 -5.47
N ILE A 93 -15.81 9.44 -5.73
CA ILE A 93 -16.14 8.04 -5.42
C ILE A 93 -16.13 7.19 -6.69
N PHE A 94 -15.54 6.00 -6.61
CA PHE A 94 -15.51 4.99 -7.68
C PHE A 94 -16.25 3.72 -7.27
N ASP A 95 -17.55 3.82 -6.98
CA ASP A 95 -18.37 2.68 -6.53
C ASP A 95 -19.13 1.96 -7.64
N GLU A 96 -19.06 2.46 -8.87
CA GLU A 96 -19.76 1.87 -10.02
C GLU A 96 -19.14 0.53 -10.46
N ARG A 97 -17.86 0.29 -10.13
CA ARG A 97 -17.12 -0.91 -10.51
C ARG A 97 -16.79 -1.79 -9.31
N LYS A 98 -17.56 -2.85 -9.14
CA LYS A 98 -17.36 -3.85 -8.08
C LYS A 98 -16.23 -4.84 -8.35
N ASP A 99 -15.45 -4.65 -9.40
CA ASP A 99 -14.31 -5.51 -9.74
C ASP A 99 -12.96 -4.90 -9.39
N MET A 100 -12.91 -3.70 -8.80
CA MET A 100 -11.68 -3.04 -8.38
C MET A 100 -11.15 -3.58 -7.05
N CYS A 101 -9.83 -3.78 -6.99
CA CYS A 101 -9.12 -4.34 -5.85
C CYS A 101 -8.03 -3.35 -5.38
N HIS A 102 -6.76 -3.75 -5.49
CA HIS A 102 -5.61 -2.93 -5.10
C HIS A 102 -5.43 -1.75 -6.04
N ASN A 103 -5.04 -0.60 -5.50
CA ASN A 103 -4.71 0.56 -6.31
C ASN A 103 -3.49 1.31 -5.78
N THR A 104 -2.94 2.14 -6.65
CA THR A 104 -1.91 3.10 -6.31
C THR A 104 -2.06 4.36 -7.15
N TYR A 105 -1.53 5.47 -6.66
CA TYR A 105 -1.55 6.76 -7.33
C TYR A 105 -0.14 7.14 -7.79
N ASN A 106 -0.01 7.59 -9.03
CA ASN A 106 1.26 8.07 -9.56
C ASN A 106 1.03 9.13 -10.65
N GLY A 107 1.45 10.37 -10.39
CA GLY A 107 1.56 11.44 -11.40
C GLY A 107 0.27 11.73 -12.17
N GLY A 108 -0.84 12.02 -11.49
CA GLY A 108 -2.12 12.35 -12.14
C GLY A 108 -3.01 11.15 -12.45
N ARG A 109 -2.53 9.92 -12.20
CA ARG A 109 -3.22 8.69 -12.60
C ARG A 109 -3.38 7.71 -11.47
N PHE A 110 -4.52 7.02 -11.45
CA PHE A 110 -4.71 5.84 -10.62
C PHE A 110 -4.47 4.57 -11.42
N PHE A 111 -3.79 3.61 -10.80
CA PHE A 111 -3.55 2.30 -11.33
C PHE A 111 -4.30 1.31 -10.46
N VAL A 112 -5.26 0.59 -11.02
CA VAL A 112 -6.20 -0.24 -10.26
C VAL A 112 -6.21 -1.65 -10.79
N ASN A 113 -5.81 -2.61 -9.95
CA ASN A 113 -5.97 -4.03 -10.27
C ASN A 113 -7.42 -4.45 -10.14
N THR A 114 -7.86 -5.29 -11.06
CA THR A 114 -9.21 -5.86 -11.07
C THR A 114 -9.20 -7.31 -10.60
N VAL A 115 -10.38 -7.84 -10.26
CA VAL A 115 -10.59 -9.27 -9.96
C VAL A 115 -10.11 -10.17 -11.11
N ASN A 116 -10.28 -9.71 -12.36
CA ASN A 116 -9.82 -10.39 -13.57
C ASN A 116 -8.32 -10.20 -13.84
N LYS A 117 -7.57 -9.71 -12.83
CA LYS A 117 -6.12 -9.53 -12.82
C LYS A 117 -5.55 -8.53 -13.83
N ARG A 118 -6.40 -7.83 -14.57
CA ARG A 118 -6.02 -6.68 -15.41
C ARG A 118 -5.81 -5.44 -14.55
N THR A 119 -5.04 -4.50 -15.06
CA THR A 119 -4.82 -3.19 -14.42
C THR A 119 -5.48 -2.10 -15.25
N LEU A 120 -6.39 -1.33 -14.64
CA LEU A 120 -6.96 -0.13 -15.23
C LEU A 120 -6.02 1.04 -14.93
N ILE A 121 -5.81 1.90 -15.93
CA ILE A 121 -5.20 3.21 -15.74
C ILE A 121 -6.32 4.24 -15.86
N LEU A 122 -6.55 4.98 -14.79
CA LEU A 122 -7.61 5.97 -14.68
C LEU A 122 -6.99 7.36 -14.60
N ASP A 123 -7.58 8.32 -15.31
CA ASP A 123 -7.26 9.72 -15.12
C ASP A 123 -7.83 10.21 -13.78
N ALA A 124 -7.03 10.84 -12.93
CA ALA A 124 -7.48 11.27 -11.59
C ALA A 124 -8.26 12.60 -11.61
N GLU A 125 -8.39 13.26 -12.75
CA GLU A 125 -9.22 14.45 -12.92
C GLU A 125 -10.56 14.08 -13.53
N THR A 126 -10.55 13.41 -14.69
CA THR A 126 -11.78 13.06 -15.40
C THR A 126 -12.44 11.78 -14.89
N ARG A 127 -11.66 10.91 -14.22
CA ARG A 127 -12.07 9.57 -13.76
C ARG A 127 -12.30 8.57 -14.88
N ASP A 128 -11.92 8.92 -16.11
CA ASP A 128 -12.05 8.05 -17.27
C ASP A 128 -11.01 6.94 -17.27
N ILE A 129 -11.39 5.79 -17.84
CA ILE A 129 -10.46 4.69 -18.11
C ILE A 129 -9.63 5.07 -19.33
N MET A 130 -8.36 5.37 -19.12
CA MET A 130 -7.42 5.70 -20.19
C MET A 130 -6.99 4.45 -20.96
N THR A 131 -6.64 3.39 -20.22
CA THR A 131 -6.19 2.13 -20.82
C THR A 131 -6.39 0.95 -19.87
N ILE A 132 -6.38 -0.26 -20.45
CA ILE A 132 -6.50 -1.52 -19.74
C ILE A 132 -5.27 -2.35 -20.06
N VAL A 133 -4.43 -2.56 -19.06
CA VAL A 133 -3.21 -3.34 -19.18
C VAL A 133 -3.52 -4.80 -18.82
N PRO A 134 -3.23 -5.75 -19.72
CA PRO A 134 -3.33 -7.16 -19.36
C PRO A 134 -2.35 -7.48 -18.22
N ALA A 135 -2.61 -8.56 -17.51
CA ALA A 135 -1.67 -9.01 -16.48
C ALA A 135 -0.35 -9.50 -17.10
N PRO A 136 0.73 -9.63 -16.32
CA PRO A 136 1.99 -10.19 -16.83
C PRO A 136 1.75 -11.57 -17.47
N SER A 137 2.18 -11.75 -18.73
CA SER A 137 1.81 -12.91 -19.56
C SER A 137 2.42 -14.24 -19.13
N GLU A 138 3.53 -14.19 -18.38
CA GLU A 138 4.27 -15.37 -17.91
C GLU A 138 3.76 -15.91 -16.57
N GLU A 139 2.75 -15.27 -15.98
CA GLU A 139 2.34 -15.50 -14.59
C GLU A 139 1.03 -16.29 -14.48
N ASN A 140 1.03 -17.31 -13.61
CA ASN A 140 -0.20 -17.98 -13.20
C ASN A 140 -0.81 -17.29 -11.99
N LEU A 141 -1.60 -16.25 -12.25
CA LEU A 141 -2.20 -15.41 -11.20
C LEU A 141 -3.28 -16.09 -10.37
N THR A 142 -3.64 -17.33 -10.70
CA THR A 142 -4.58 -18.13 -9.90
C THR A 142 -3.92 -18.70 -8.64
N THR A 143 -2.59 -18.89 -8.65
CA THR A 143 -1.83 -19.37 -7.50
C THR A 143 -1.19 -18.25 -6.68
N ALA A 144 -1.33 -17.00 -7.14
CA ALA A 144 -0.85 -15.82 -6.42
C ALA A 144 -1.66 -15.62 -5.13
N LEU A 145 -0.97 -15.56 -4.00
CA LEU A 145 -1.54 -15.31 -2.67
C LEU A 145 -1.63 -13.81 -2.34
N GLY A 146 -0.88 -12.98 -3.05
CA GLY A 146 -0.90 -11.52 -2.94
C GLY A 146 -0.62 -10.85 -4.30
N ASP A 147 -1.22 -9.68 -4.51
CA ASP A 147 -1.14 -8.94 -5.78
C ASP A 147 -1.11 -7.43 -5.51
N TYR A 148 0.08 -6.92 -5.23
CA TYR A 148 0.30 -5.57 -4.71
C TYR A 148 0.63 -4.60 -5.84
N LEU A 149 0.04 -3.39 -5.80
CA LEU A 149 0.40 -2.27 -6.68
C LEU A 149 1.02 -1.16 -5.86
N VAL A 150 2.18 -0.66 -6.29
CA VAL A 150 2.92 0.39 -5.59
C VAL A 150 3.54 1.38 -6.55
N ALA A 151 3.29 2.66 -6.30
CA ALA A 151 4.04 3.76 -6.90
C ALA A 151 5.38 3.96 -6.18
N SER A 152 6.47 4.07 -6.95
CA SER A 152 7.84 4.22 -6.45
C SER A 152 8.67 5.02 -7.45
N HIS A 153 9.19 6.19 -7.06
CA HIS A 153 10.03 7.05 -7.91
C HIS A 153 9.46 7.32 -9.32
N GLY A 154 8.18 7.67 -9.40
CA GLY A 154 7.50 7.90 -10.68
C GLY A 154 7.22 6.62 -11.49
N LYS A 155 7.61 5.45 -11.00
CA LYS A 155 7.34 4.14 -11.60
C LYS A 155 6.15 3.49 -10.90
N VAL A 156 5.47 2.61 -11.62
CA VAL A 156 4.42 1.74 -11.06
C VAL A 156 4.96 0.32 -11.06
N LEU A 157 4.97 -0.27 -9.88
CA LEU A 157 5.40 -1.65 -9.64
C LEU A 157 4.20 -2.51 -9.27
N ARG A 158 4.19 -3.74 -9.78
CA ARG A 158 3.27 -4.79 -9.38
C ARG A 158 4.04 -5.97 -8.83
N ALA A 159 3.80 -6.32 -7.58
CA ALA A 159 4.46 -7.44 -6.93
C ALA A 159 3.45 -8.56 -6.65
N LEU A 160 3.80 -9.76 -7.11
CA LEU A 160 2.99 -10.97 -6.99
C LEU A 160 3.65 -11.90 -5.97
N GLN A 161 2.90 -12.28 -4.95
CA GLN A 161 3.38 -13.18 -3.90
C GLN A 161 2.93 -14.61 -4.20
N TYR A 162 3.88 -15.55 -4.14
CA TYR A 162 3.62 -16.96 -4.44
C TYR A 162 4.18 -17.88 -3.35
N PRO A 163 3.52 -19.02 -3.10
CA PRO A 163 4.13 -20.11 -2.35
C PRO A 163 5.18 -20.81 -3.23
N ARG A 164 6.35 -21.11 -2.67
CA ARG A 164 7.46 -21.78 -3.39
C ARG A 164 7.10 -23.19 -3.85
N ASP A 165 6.29 -23.90 -3.07
CA ASP A 165 5.82 -25.24 -3.41
C ASP A 165 4.64 -25.24 -4.41
N GLY A 166 4.19 -24.05 -4.81
CA GLY A 166 3.08 -23.83 -5.75
C GLY A 166 1.68 -23.90 -5.15
N ASN A 167 1.51 -24.36 -3.90
CA ASN A 167 0.19 -24.62 -3.32
C ASN A 167 -0.03 -23.97 -1.95
N HIS A 168 0.95 -24.02 -1.04
CA HIS A 168 0.78 -23.57 0.34
C HIS A 168 2.06 -22.94 0.90
N ALA A 169 1.90 -22.07 1.89
CA ALA A 169 3.01 -21.53 2.66
C ALA A 169 2.75 -21.78 4.15
N ALA A 170 3.55 -22.66 4.77
CA ALA A 170 3.45 -22.98 6.20
C ALA A 170 4.21 -21.95 7.06
N SER A 171 5.13 -21.23 6.44
CA SER A 171 6.00 -20.24 7.03
C SER A 171 6.28 -19.09 6.07
N ALA A 172 6.78 -17.97 6.60
CA ALA A 172 7.16 -16.83 5.77
C ALA A 172 8.26 -17.15 4.75
N SER A 173 9.17 -18.08 5.07
CA SER A 173 10.25 -18.52 4.16
C SER A 173 9.77 -19.25 2.93
N ASP A 174 8.54 -19.76 2.96
CA ASP A 174 7.93 -20.47 1.85
C ASP A 174 7.38 -19.51 0.79
N TYR A 175 7.44 -18.19 1.01
CA TYR A 175 7.07 -17.21 -0.01
C TYR A 175 8.24 -16.80 -0.89
N TYR A 176 7.91 -16.45 -2.12
CA TYR A 176 8.74 -15.63 -2.99
C TYR A 176 7.88 -14.59 -3.70
N PHE A 177 8.53 -13.59 -4.29
CA PHE A 177 7.86 -12.54 -5.03
C PHE A 177 8.43 -12.43 -6.44
N ASN A 178 7.54 -12.21 -7.42
CA ASN A 178 7.91 -11.70 -8.73
C ASN A 178 7.46 -10.24 -8.81
N VAL A 179 8.36 -9.36 -9.25
CA VAL A 179 8.10 -7.92 -9.35
C VAL A 179 8.12 -7.51 -10.81
N TYR A 180 7.15 -6.70 -11.19
CA TYR A 180 6.96 -6.19 -12.52
C TYR A 180 6.94 -4.66 -12.49
N GLN A 181 7.63 -4.04 -13.42
CA GLN A 181 7.51 -2.61 -13.70
C GLN A 181 6.56 -2.41 -14.87
N LEU A 182 5.68 -1.41 -14.74
CA LEU A 182 4.87 -0.96 -15.85
C LEU A 182 5.72 -0.08 -16.78
N ASP A 183 5.94 -0.54 -18.00
CA ASP A 183 6.57 0.27 -19.03
C ASP A 183 5.45 0.93 -19.86
N MET A 184 5.36 2.26 -19.75
CA MET A 184 4.50 3.10 -20.57
C MET A 184 5.33 3.67 -21.73
N LEU A 185 5.46 2.90 -22.82
CA LEU A 185 6.26 3.29 -23.98
C LEU A 185 5.55 4.37 -24.83
N ASP A 186 4.24 4.21 -24.99
CA ASP A 186 3.28 5.20 -25.51
C ASP A 186 1.88 4.88 -24.96
N ASP A 187 0.87 5.73 -25.24
CA ASP A 187 -0.52 5.55 -24.76
C ASP A 187 -1.19 4.26 -25.28
N LYS A 188 -0.59 3.56 -26.26
CA LYS A 188 -1.14 2.35 -26.89
C LYS A 188 -0.39 1.07 -26.52
N THR A 189 0.85 1.17 -26.07
CA THR A 189 1.75 0.06 -25.76
C THR A 189 2.21 0.16 -24.32
N THR A 190 1.29 -0.19 -23.42
CA THR A 190 1.58 -0.35 -22.01
C THR A 190 1.70 -1.84 -21.68
N ARG A 191 2.80 -2.25 -21.06
CA ARG A 191 3.02 -3.65 -20.67
C ARG A 191 3.78 -3.79 -19.36
N TRP A 192 3.60 -4.94 -18.72
CA TRP A 192 4.41 -5.34 -17.58
C TRP A 192 5.71 -5.97 -18.04
N ARG A 193 6.83 -5.52 -17.47
CA ARG A 193 8.15 -6.12 -17.64
C ARG A 193 8.64 -6.61 -16.29
N LYS A 194 9.06 -7.88 -16.20
CA LYS A 194 9.65 -8.43 -14.99
C LYS A 194 10.95 -7.68 -14.69
N VAL A 195 11.18 -7.32 -13.43
CA VAL A 195 12.40 -6.68 -12.98
C VAL A 195 13.15 -7.59 -12.03
N GLU A 196 14.48 -7.58 -12.14
CA GLU A 196 15.39 -8.31 -11.26
C GLU A 196 15.82 -7.45 -10.06
N THR A 197 15.54 -6.16 -10.09
CA THR A 197 15.83 -5.20 -9.02
C THR A 197 14.83 -4.04 -9.06
N ILE A 198 14.46 -3.53 -7.88
CA ILE A 198 13.73 -2.27 -7.71
C ILE A 198 14.66 -1.08 -7.43
N GLY A 199 15.98 -1.32 -7.43
CA GLY A 199 17.02 -0.32 -7.18
C GLY A 199 17.10 0.08 -5.71
N ASP A 200 17.27 1.39 -5.46
CA ASP A 200 17.40 1.92 -4.10
C ASP A 200 16.08 1.91 -3.32
N ALA A 201 14.95 1.52 -3.90
CA ALA A 201 13.66 1.51 -3.22
C ALA A 201 13.50 0.35 -2.23
N VAL A 202 12.58 0.53 -1.28
CA VAL A 202 12.10 -0.52 -0.37
C VAL A 202 10.58 -0.57 -0.42
N LEU A 203 10.02 -1.75 -0.67
CA LEU A 203 8.57 -1.94 -0.72
C LEU A 203 8.05 -2.52 0.59
N PHE A 204 6.81 -2.18 0.93
CA PHE A 204 6.13 -2.68 2.11
C PHE A 204 4.73 -3.16 1.75
N PHE A 205 4.36 -4.39 2.14
CA PHE A 205 3.08 -5.05 1.84
C PHE A 205 2.33 -5.59 3.07
N ASP A 206 1.10 -5.14 3.26
CA ASP A 206 0.31 -5.54 4.42
C ASP A 206 -0.45 -6.83 4.13
N CYS A 207 -1.12 -7.34 5.15
CA CYS A 207 -1.96 -8.54 5.05
C CYS A 207 -3.31 -8.30 4.35
N HIS A 208 -3.66 -7.05 4.04
CA HIS A 208 -4.92 -6.64 3.43
C HIS A 208 -4.76 -6.30 1.95
N GLY A 209 -3.53 -6.42 1.42
CA GLY A 209 -3.21 -6.22 0.01
C GLY A 209 -2.71 -4.81 -0.33
N HIS A 210 -2.54 -3.93 0.66
CA HIS A 210 -2.02 -2.59 0.45
C HIS A 210 -0.49 -2.60 0.45
N GLY A 211 0.08 -1.68 -0.30
CA GLY A 211 1.52 -1.49 -0.31
C GLY A 211 1.95 -0.06 -0.56
N PHE A 212 3.19 0.23 -0.20
CA PHE A 212 3.84 1.52 -0.44
C PHE A 212 5.34 1.32 -0.65
N SER A 213 6.01 2.38 -1.11
CA SER A 213 7.45 2.42 -1.29
C SER A 213 8.06 3.52 -0.44
N LEU A 214 9.28 3.28 0.06
CA LEU A 214 10.12 4.26 0.73
C LEU A 214 11.53 4.23 0.16
N GLU A 215 12.18 5.39 0.18
CA GLU A 215 13.64 5.43 0.12
C GLU A 215 14.21 5.02 1.49
N PRO A 216 15.16 4.09 1.52
CA PRO A 216 15.90 3.78 2.73
C PRO A 216 16.79 4.98 3.03
N ASN A 217 16.39 5.75 4.03
CA ASN A 217 17.32 6.66 4.69
C ASN A 217 18.33 5.80 5.46
N ASP A 218 19.62 6.16 5.41
CA ASP A 218 20.69 5.38 6.08
C ASP A 218 20.47 5.22 7.60
N ALA A 219 19.64 6.09 8.19
CA ALA A 219 19.20 5.99 9.59
C ALA A 219 18.21 4.84 9.86
N ALA A 220 17.66 4.21 8.82
CA ALA A 220 16.46 3.38 8.95
C ALA A 220 16.71 1.86 9.07
N GLY A 221 17.96 1.39 8.92
CA GLY A 221 18.29 -0.04 8.91
C GLY A 221 17.55 -0.85 7.84
N LEU A 222 16.86 -0.17 6.91
CA LEU A 222 16.14 -0.76 5.80
C LEU A 222 17.12 -1.12 4.70
N ARG A 223 17.00 -2.35 4.19
CA ARG A 223 17.81 -2.80 3.07
C ARG A 223 17.13 -2.43 1.77
N ARG A 224 17.90 -1.80 0.88
CA ARG A 224 17.53 -1.53 -0.51
C ARG A 224 17.19 -2.83 -1.24
N ASP A 225 16.43 -2.72 -2.31
CA ASP A 225 16.06 -3.84 -3.18
C ASP A 225 15.36 -4.99 -2.44
N CYS A 226 14.52 -4.63 -1.47
CA CYS A 226 13.80 -5.56 -0.61
C CYS A 226 12.31 -5.24 -0.52
N ILE A 227 11.54 -6.30 -0.26
CA ILE A 227 10.12 -6.25 0.08
C ILE A 227 9.96 -6.64 1.55
N TYR A 228 9.37 -5.76 2.34
CA TYR A 228 8.99 -6.02 3.71
C TYR A 228 7.50 -6.35 3.76
N PHE A 229 7.11 -7.48 4.35
CA PHE A 229 5.71 -7.91 4.35
C PHE A 229 5.29 -8.50 5.69
N VAL A 230 4.00 -8.39 6.00
CA VAL A 230 3.44 -8.94 7.23
C VAL A 230 3.00 -10.38 6.99
N HIS A 231 3.68 -11.32 7.66
CA HIS A 231 3.23 -12.71 7.73
C HIS A 231 2.35 -12.92 8.95
N LYS A 232 1.14 -13.47 8.75
CA LYS A 232 0.23 -13.90 9.81
C LYS A 232 0.25 -15.42 9.91
N LYS A 233 0.66 -15.95 11.06
CA LYS A 233 0.54 -17.38 11.38
C LYS A 233 -0.64 -17.60 12.33
N TRP A 234 -1.61 -18.38 11.88
CA TRP A 234 -2.75 -18.76 12.70
C TRP A 234 -2.41 -19.99 13.53
N MET A 235 -2.54 -19.89 14.86
CA MET A 235 -2.33 -21.02 15.77
C MET A 235 -3.59 -21.31 16.57
N TRP A 236 -4.22 -22.46 16.27
CA TRP A 236 -5.43 -22.96 16.94
C TRP A 236 -5.32 -23.03 18.47
N VAL A 237 -4.12 -23.27 19.01
CA VAL A 237 -3.90 -23.61 20.43
C VAL A 237 -4.01 -22.39 21.37
N ARG A 238 -4.00 -21.15 20.87
CA ARG A 238 -4.02 -19.95 21.74
C ARG A 238 -4.98 -18.82 21.32
N PHE A 239 -5.79 -19.00 20.27
CA PHE A 239 -6.56 -17.88 19.66
C PHE A 239 -5.69 -16.62 19.42
N CYS A 240 -4.39 -16.82 19.18
CA CYS A 240 -3.40 -15.75 19.02
C CYS A 240 -2.95 -15.70 17.56
N ASN A 241 -3.08 -14.52 16.95
CA ASN A 241 -2.52 -14.25 15.63
C ASN A 241 -1.07 -13.80 15.79
N TYR A 242 -0.11 -14.70 15.58
CA TYR A 242 1.29 -14.26 15.56
C TYR A 242 1.55 -13.52 14.25
N ARG A 243 1.97 -12.26 14.38
CA ARG A 243 2.32 -11.41 13.25
C ARG A 243 3.82 -11.21 13.25
N SER A 244 4.43 -11.29 12.09
CA SER A 244 5.86 -11.06 11.95
C SER A 244 6.09 -10.19 10.73
N LEU A 245 6.95 -9.21 10.89
CA LEU A 245 7.52 -8.53 9.74
C LEU A 245 8.60 -9.44 9.17
N CYS A 246 8.53 -9.65 7.88
CA CYS A 246 9.46 -10.45 7.11
C CYS A 246 10.06 -9.58 6.03
N ARG A 247 11.29 -9.88 5.63
CA ARG A 247 11.99 -9.22 4.52
C ARG A 247 12.28 -10.26 3.47
N PHE A 248 11.74 -10.07 2.28
CA PHE A 248 12.19 -10.73 1.07
C PHE A 248 13.25 -9.87 0.40
N SER A 249 14.42 -10.42 0.14
CA SER A 249 15.45 -9.78 -0.68
C SER A 249 15.25 -10.20 -2.14
N ILE A 250 15.14 -9.23 -3.04
CA ILE A 250 14.90 -9.51 -4.46
C ILE A 250 16.15 -10.12 -5.09
N HIS A 251 17.33 -9.67 -4.67
CA HIS A 251 18.62 -10.13 -5.20
C HIS A 251 18.88 -11.64 -4.96
N ASP A 252 18.69 -12.13 -3.73
CA ASP A 252 18.95 -13.54 -3.39
C ASP A 252 17.68 -14.40 -3.38
N GLY A 253 16.51 -13.77 -3.54
CA GLY A 253 15.22 -14.42 -3.51
C GLY A 253 14.92 -15.11 -2.19
N ARG A 254 15.50 -14.68 -1.06
CA ARG A 254 15.28 -15.29 0.27
C ARG A 254 14.43 -14.43 1.16
N VAL A 255 13.74 -15.07 2.11
CA VAL A 255 12.97 -14.38 3.15
C VAL A 255 13.65 -14.58 4.50
N ASP A 256 13.90 -13.46 5.18
CA ASP A 256 14.35 -13.43 6.56
C ASP A 256 13.24 -12.88 7.47
N LYS A 257 13.08 -13.48 8.64
CA LYS A 257 12.21 -12.93 9.68
C LYS A 257 12.92 -11.75 10.34
N THR A 258 12.37 -10.54 10.23
CA THR A 258 13.03 -9.33 10.75
C THR A 258 12.61 -9.04 12.18
N MET A 259 11.31 -9.08 12.48
CA MET A 259 10.81 -8.83 13.83
C MET A 259 9.48 -9.52 14.11
N SER A 260 9.26 -9.88 15.38
CA SER A 260 7.94 -10.28 15.86
C SER A 260 7.14 -9.02 16.20
N LEU A 261 5.91 -8.91 15.68
CA LEU A 261 5.02 -7.81 16.00
C LEU A 261 4.17 -8.24 17.21
N ALA A 262 4.28 -7.51 18.32
CA ALA A 262 3.46 -7.75 19.49
C ALA A 262 1.97 -7.55 19.16
N ASN A 263 1.07 -8.35 19.74
CA ASN A 263 -0.38 -8.24 19.50
C ASN A 263 -0.94 -6.82 19.76
N LYS A 264 -0.28 -6.03 20.62
CA LYS A 264 -0.65 -4.64 20.95
C LYS A 264 -0.40 -3.65 19.81
N LEU A 265 0.46 -3.99 18.84
CA LEU A 265 0.76 -3.16 17.69
C LEU A 265 -0.30 -3.31 16.58
N GLY A 266 -1.35 -4.11 16.73
CA GLY A 266 -2.42 -4.18 15.72
C GLY A 266 -1.90 -4.40 14.28
N ASP A 267 -2.52 -3.72 13.30
CA ASP A 267 -2.07 -3.65 11.90
C ASP A 267 -0.97 -2.56 11.68
N THR A 268 -0.17 -2.18 12.71
CA THR A 268 0.89 -1.14 12.61
C THR A 268 2.00 -1.58 11.67
N TRP A 269 2.32 -0.71 10.71
CA TRP A 269 3.62 -0.70 10.05
C TRP A 269 4.70 -0.13 10.98
N VAL A 270 5.61 -1.01 11.42
CA VAL A 270 6.79 -0.60 12.19
C VAL A 270 7.99 -0.54 11.26
N ILE A 271 8.54 0.65 11.05
CA ILE A 271 9.86 0.80 10.41
C ILE A 271 10.92 0.42 11.47
N PRO A 272 11.73 -0.63 11.25
CA PRO A 272 12.56 -1.28 12.28
C PRO A 272 13.51 -0.36 13.07
N SER A 273 14.05 0.69 12.47
CA SER A 273 14.96 1.64 13.13
C SER A 273 14.30 2.66 14.04
N LEU A 274 12.97 2.80 13.99
CA LEU A 274 12.24 3.78 14.79
C LEU A 274 11.73 3.18 16.11
N CYS A 275 12.13 1.95 16.40
CA CYS A 275 11.96 1.28 17.68
C CYS A 275 13.30 1.11 18.39
N TYR A 276 14.02 2.20 18.62
CA TYR A 276 14.83 2.27 19.83
C TYR A 276 13.87 2.63 20.97
N ALA A 277 13.47 1.61 21.73
CA ALA A 277 13.29 1.86 23.14
C ALA A 277 14.70 2.00 23.70
N ASP A 278 14.98 3.13 24.31
CA ASP A 278 16.10 3.26 25.24
C ASP A 278 16.09 2.06 26.22
N GLU A 279 17.30 1.68 26.62
CA GLU A 279 17.67 0.61 27.56
C GLU A 279 16.61 0.13 28.57
#